data_AF-A0A146KLN5-F1
#
_entry.id   AF-A0A146KLN5-F1
#
_cell.length_a   1.000
_cell.length_b   1.000
_cell.length_c   1.000
_cell.angle_alpha   90.00
_cell.angle_beta   90.00
_cell.angle_gamma   90.00
#
_symmetry.space_group_name_H-M   'P 1'
#
loop_
_entity.id
_entity.type
_entity.pdbx_description
1 polymer ?
#
loop_
_entity_poly.entity_id
_entity_poly.type
_entity_poly.pdbx_seq_one_letter_code
_entity_poly.pdbx_strand_id
1 'polypeptide(L)'
;FQSPFNILYLQSSINTSTYQLYRSLHKYHLVNRYPGFEILNNKVQLGELLRNTSLIPKAFSFPSDLGKMKQFLSESPDNYLISKPQSGFMTKGIKITQNVSQLHPNCLIQEYLQ
;
A
#
# COMPACT_ATOMS: atom_id res chain seq x y z
N PHE A 1 15.71 15.82 23.00
CA PHE A 1 14.89 16.84 22.31
C PHE A 1 13.67 17.13 23.17
N GLN A 2 13.65 18.23 23.91
CA GLN A 2 12.42 18.74 24.52
C GLN A 2 11.83 19.76 23.56
N SER A 3 10.79 19.36 22.84
CA SER A 3 9.95 20.30 22.10
C SER A 3 9.11 21.08 23.11
N PRO A 4 9.01 22.42 23.03
CA PRO A 4 8.14 23.21 23.90
C PRO A 4 6.64 22.99 23.58
N PHE A 5 6.33 22.23 22.53
CA PHE A 5 4.97 22.01 22.07
C PHE A 5 4.41 20.69 22.57
N ASN A 6 3.24 20.76 23.20
CA ASN A 6 2.44 19.59 23.58
C ASN A 6 1.90 18.83 22.36
N ILE A 7 1.93 19.42 21.17
CA ILE A 7 1.46 18.82 19.91
C ILE A 7 2.63 18.74 18.93
N LEU A 8 2.90 17.54 18.42
CA LEU A 8 3.92 17.26 17.43
C LEU A 8 3.26 16.91 16.11
N TYR A 9 3.56 17.71 15.08
CA TYR A 9 3.04 17.49 13.73
C TYR A 9 4.13 16.91 12.82
N LEU A 10 3.98 15.65 12.43
CA LEU A 10 4.88 14.94 11.54
C LEU A 10 4.36 15.03 10.09
N GLN A 11 5.19 15.63 9.23
CA GLN A 11 4.89 15.79 7.80
C GLN A 11 5.01 14.45 7.05
N SER A 12 6.04 13.67 7.36
CA SER A 12 6.32 12.37 6.73
C SER A 12 5.76 11.19 7.51
N SER A 13 5.71 10.03 6.85
CA SER A 13 5.36 8.75 7.46
C SER A 13 6.37 8.35 8.55
N ILE A 14 5.91 7.48 9.45
CA ILE A 14 6.70 6.95 10.55
C ILE A 14 7.83 6.07 9.99
N ASN A 15 9.04 6.29 10.50
CA ASN A 15 10.25 5.54 10.21
C ASN A 15 11.02 5.24 11.51
N THR A 16 12.21 4.64 11.42
CA THR A 16 13.02 4.28 12.59
C THR A 16 13.30 5.45 13.53
N SER A 17 13.61 6.64 13.01
CA SER A 17 13.82 7.84 13.85
C SER A 17 12.52 8.33 14.48
N THR A 18 11.39 8.13 13.83
CA THR A 18 10.07 8.43 14.40
C THR A 18 9.72 7.46 15.53
N TYR A 19 10.06 6.17 15.42
CA TYR A 19 9.87 5.22 16.53
C TYR A 19 10.69 5.59 17.77
N GLN A 20 11.92 6.09 17.57
CA GLN A 20 12.73 6.63 18.66
C GLN A 20 12.08 7.88 19.28
N LEU A 21 11.47 8.76 18.46
CA LEU A 21 10.68 9.89 18.94
C LEU A 21 9.56 9.41 19.87
N TYR A 22 8.72 8.44 19.46
CA TYR A 22 7.62 7.92 20.30
C TYR A 22 8.09 7.44 21.67
N ARG A 23 9.24 6.76 21.75
CA ARG A 23 9.82 6.30 23.03
C ARG A 23 10.26 7.45 23.95
N SER A 24 10.52 8.63 23.40
CA SER A 24 10.93 9.82 24.15
C SER A 24 9.76 10.72 24.56
N LEU A 25 8.53 10.41 24.14
CA LEU A 25 7.37 11.25 24.44
C LEU A 25 6.83 11.03 25.85
N HIS A 26 6.38 12.13 26.47
CA HIS A 26 5.61 12.09 27.70
C HIS A 26 4.12 11.86 27.39
N LYS A 27 3.37 11.40 28.40
CA LYS A 27 1.93 11.07 28.29
C LYS A 27 1.03 12.22 27.83
N TYR A 28 1.47 13.46 28.01
CA TYR A 28 0.74 14.67 27.62
C TYR A 28 1.08 15.17 26.21
N HIS A 29 2.06 14.56 25.53
CA HIS A 29 2.35 14.88 24.15
C HIS A 29 1.33 14.22 23.23
N LEU A 30 0.86 14.99 22.25
CA LEU A 30 -0.01 14.53 21.17
C LEU A 30 0.80 14.47 19.88
N VAL A 31 0.57 13.44 19.07
CA VAL A 31 1.21 13.28 17.75
C VAL A 31 0.12 13.02 16.71
N ASN A 32 0.22 13.64 15.54
CA ASN A 32 -0.77 13.52 14.46
C ASN A 32 -0.64 12.22 13.62
N ARG A 33 0.12 11.23 14.06
CA ARG A 33 0.36 9.96 13.35
C ARG A 33 0.27 8.81 14.34
N TYR A 34 -0.05 7.61 13.85
CA TYR A 34 -0.09 6.39 14.65
C TYR A 34 0.99 5.41 14.17
N PRO A 35 1.88 4.91 15.06
CA PRO A 35 2.80 3.82 14.74
C PRO A 35 2.06 2.61 14.17
N GLY A 36 2.53 2.06 13.05
CA GLY A 36 1.91 0.91 12.39
C GLY A 36 0.85 1.26 11.34
N PHE A 37 0.40 2.52 11.28
CA PHE A 37 -0.62 2.94 10.30
C PHE A 37 -0.10 2.93 8.85
N GLU A 38 1.22 2.83 8.66
CA GLU A 38 1.86 2.60 7.36
C GLU A 38 1.32 1.38 6.61
N ILE A 39 0.84 0.35 7.33
CA ILE A 39 0.26 -0.88 6.75
C ILE A 39 -0.96 -0.55 5.89
N LEU A 40 -1.78 0.41 6.31
CA LEU A 40 -2.97 0.83 5.57
C LEU A 40 -2.65 1.83 4.46
N ASN A 41 -1.54 2.57 4.58
CA ASN A 41 -1.12 3.55 3.58
C ASN A 41 -0.29 2.93 2.43
N ASN A 42 0.19 1.70 2.60
CA ASN A 42 0.92 0.97 1.58
C ASN A 42 -0.04 0.10 0.77
N LYS A 43 -0.11 0.32 -0.56
CA LYS A 43 -1.10 -0.36 -1.41
C LYS A 43 -0.94 -1.87 -1.42
N VAL A 44 0.31 -2.37 -1.37
CA VAL A 44 0.59 -3.81 -1.36
C VAL A 44 0.08 -4.42 -0.05
N GLN A 45 0.46 -3.84 1.09
CA GLN A 45 0.07 -4.34 2.41
C GLN A 45 -1.44 -4.25 2.63
N LEU A 46 -2.08 -3.16 2.20
CA LEU A 46 -3.53 -3.01 2.27
C LEU A 46 -4.24 -4.04 1.38
N GLY A 47 -3.74 -4.24 0.15
CA GLY A 47 -4.27 -5.23 -0.77
C GLY A 47 -4.17 -6.65 -0.21
N GLU A 48 -3.05 -6.99 0.43
CA GLU A 48 -2.86 -8.27 1.12
C GLU A 48 -3.81 -8.45 2.29
N LEU A 49 -4.01 -7.42 3.11
CA LEU A 49 -4.90 -7.45 4.27
C LEU A 49 -6.36 -7.68 3.86
N LEU A 50 -6.79 -7.11 2.73
CA LEU A 50 -8.18 -7.10 2.30
C LEU A 50 -8.50 -8.07 1.15
N ARG A 51 -7.52 -8.85 0.65
CA ARG A 51 -7.64 -9.70 -0.56
C ARG A 51 -8.78 -10.72 -0.53
N ASN A 52 -9.24 -11.11 0.65
CA ASN A 52 -10.30 -12.11 0.85
C ASN A 52 -11.66 -11.46 1.21
N THR A 53 -11.77 -10.15 1.07
CA THR A 53 -13.00 -9.40 1.35
C THR A 53 -13.70 -9.02 0.05
N SER A 54 -15.01 -8.80 0.09
CA SER A 54 -15.78 -8.24 -1.02
C SER A 54 -15.72 -6.72 -1.08
N LEU A 55 -14.98 -6.08 -0.17
CA LEU A 55 -14.90 -4.62 -0.05
C LEU A 55 -13.96 -3.98 -1.09
N ILE A 56 -13.04 -4.78 -1.65
CA ILE A 56 -12.10 -4.33 -2.66
C ILE A 56 -12.10 -5.29 -3.86
N PRO A 57 -11.83 -4.79 -5.08
CA PRO A 57 -11.58 -5.64 -6.23
C PRO A 57 -10.44 -6.61 -5.96
N LYS A 58 -10.46 -7.79 -6.61
CA LYS A 58 -9.44 -8.83 -6.43
C LYS A 58 -8.04 -8.25 -6.60
N ALA A 59 -7.18 -8.52 -5.64
CA ALA A 59 -5.85 -7.94 -5.55
C ALA A 59 -4.78 -9.03 -5.41
N PHE A 60 -3.61 -8.77 -6.00
CA PHE A 60 -2.50 -9.69 -6.11
C PHE A 60 -1.18 -8.94 -5.87
N SER A 61 -0.29 -9.52 -5.07
CA SER A 61 1.06 -8.98 -4.86
C SER A 61 2.02 -9.54 -5.90
N PHE A 62 2.64 -8.69 -6.73
CA PHE A 62 3.62 -9.13 -7.73
C PHE A 62 5.06 -9.01 -7.20
N PRO A 63 5.91 -10.05 -7.35
CA PRO A 63 5.72 -11.25 -8.17
C PRO A 63 5.08 -12.45 -7.46
N SER A 64 4.84 -12.38 -6.14
CA SER A 64 4.43 -13.51 -5.30
C SER A 64 3.16 -14.25 -5.76
N ASP A 65 2.19 -13.52 -6.30
CA ASP A 65 0.89 -14.05 -6.74
C ASP A 65 0.78 -14.26 -8.27
N LEU A 66 1.90 -14.29 -9.00
CA LEU A 66 1.89 -14.40 -10.48
C LEU A 66 1.04 -15.59 -11.00
N GLY A 67 1.11 -16.75 -10.34
CA GLY A 67 0.32 -17.92 -10.71
C GLY A 67 -1.20 -17.66 -10.61
N LYS A 68 -1.64 -17.05 -9.50
CA LYS A 68 -3.05 -16.70 -9.26
C LYS A 68 -3.55 -15.65 -10.25
N MET A 69 -2.70 -14.70 -10.63
CA MET A 69 -3.03 -13.70 -11.66
C MET A 69 -3.24 -14.33 -13.02
N LYS A 70 -2.36 -15.25 -13.44
CA LYS A 70 -2.50 -15.97 -14.71
C LYS A 70 -3.78 -16.81 -14.73
N GLN A 71 -4.08 -17.48 -13.62
CA GLN A 71 -5.32 -18.23 -13.47
C GLN A 71 -6.55 -17.31 -13.59
N PHE A 72 -6.58 -16.18 -12.87
CA PHE A 72 -7.68 -15.22 -12.94
C PHE A 72 -7.93 -14.71 -14.37
N LEU A 73 -6.87 -14.37 -15.11
CA LEU A 73 -6.99 -13.96 -16.52
C LEU A 73 -7.47 -15.09 -17.43
N SER A 74 -7.11 -16.35 -17.13
CA SER A 74 -7.60 -17.49 -17.92
C SER A 74 -9.08 -17.79 -17.69
N GLU A 75 -9.58 -17.54 -16.48
CA GLU A 75 -11.00 -17.71 -16.13
C GLU A 75 -11.89 -16.56 -16.64
N SER A 76 -11.30 -15.41 -16.93
CA SER A 76 -12.01 -14.21 -17.40
C SER A 76 -11.13 -13.42 -18.38
N PRO A 77 -11.04 -13.85 -19.65
CA PRO A 77 -10.08 -13.32 -20.62
C PRO A 77 -10.33 -11.85 -21.00
N ASP A 78 -11.58 -11.37 -20.85
CA ASP A 78 -11.93 -9.98 -21.14
C ASP A 78 -11.59 -9.02 -19.98
N ASN A 79 -11.16 -9.54 -18.83
CA ASN A 79 -10.80 -8.71 -17.69
C ASN A 79 -9.47 -7.98 -17.93
N TYR A 80 -9.40 -6.75 -17.44
CA TYR A 80 -8.18 -5.96 -17.40
C TYR A 80 -7.64 -5.91 -15.98
N LEU A 81 -6.31 -5.78 -15.87
CA LEU A 81 -5.64 -5.56 -14.60
C LEU A 81 -5.08 -4.15 -14.54
N ILE A 82 -5.06 -3.56 -13.36
CA ILE A 82 -4.36 -2.31 -13.07
C ILE A 82 -3.18 -2.58 -12.15
N SER A 83 -1.99 -2.22 -12.61
CA SER A 83 -0.76 -2.23 -11.84
C SER A 83 -0.57 -0.88 -11.14
N LYS A 84 -0.27 -0.93 -9.85
CA LYS A 84 -0.03 0.25 -9.01
C LYS A 84 1.27 0.04 -8.23
N PRO A 85 2.23 0.98 -8.28
CA PRO A 85 3.45 0.87 -7.50
C PRO A 85 3.15 0.89 -5.99
N GLN A 86 3.97 0.20 -5.20
CA GLN A 86 3.83 0.08 -3.75
C GLN A 86 3.78 1.47 -3.07
N SER A 87 4.74 2.32 -3.41
CA SER A 87 4.83 3.72 -3.00
C SER A 87 4.74 4.60 -4.24
N GLY A 88 3.75 5.49 -4.27
CA GLY A 88 3.52 6.35 -5.42
C GLY A 88 2.34 7.29 -5.17
N PHE A 89 2.55 8.55 -5.55
CA PHE A 89 1.60 9.66 -5.46
C PHE A 89 1.42 10.26 -6.87
N MET A 90 0.23 10.78 -7.18
CA MET A 90 -0.11 11.41 -8.47
C MET A 90 0.09 10.51 -9.70
N THR A 91 -0.59 9.36 -9.74
CA THR A 91 -0.76 8.46 -10.92
C THR A 91 0.49 7.89 -11.61
N LYS A 92 1.70 8.32 -11.22
CA LYS A 92 2.96 7.83 -11.79
C LYS A 92 3.11 6.32 -11.58
N GLY A 93 3.45 5.63 -12.67
CA GLY A 93 3.67 4.18 -12.66
C GLY A 93 2.41 3.33 -12.62
N ILE A 94 1.22 3.93 -12.70
CA ILE A 94 -0.04 3.17 -12.86
C ILE A 94 -0.16 2.73 -14.32
N LYS A 95 -0.47 1.45 -14.54
CA LYS A 95 -0.65 0.88 -15.89
C LYS A 95 -1.83 -0.08 -15.91
N ILE A 96 -2.72 0.06 -16.88
CA ILE A 96 -3.76 -0.92 -17.17
C ILE A 96 -3.22 -1.87 -18.23
N THR A 97 -3.36 -3.18 -18.02
CA THR A 97 -2.78 -4.20 -18.90
C THR A 97 -3.51 -5.53 -18.74
N GLN A 98 -3.55 -6.32 -19.81
CA GLN A 98 -3.82 -7.76 -19.76
C GLN A 98 -2.52 -8.57 -19.78
N ASN A 99 -1.41 -7.94 -20.18
CA ASN A 99 -0.11 -8.57 -20.29
C ASN A 99 0.69 -8.42 -19.00
N VAL A 100 0.92 -9.55 -18.33
CA VAL A 100 1.65 -9.63 -17.04
C VAL A 100 3.18 -9.56 -17.19
N SER A 101 3.72 -9.66 -18.41
CA SER A 101 5.18 -9.65 -18.64
C SER A 101 5.83 -8.27 -18.52
N GLN A 102 5.04 -7.19 -18.47
CA GLN A 102 5.52 -5.81 -18.42
C GLN A 102 5.26 -5.13 -17.07
N LEU A 103 5.15 -5.91 -15.99
CA LEU A 103 4.83 -5.40 -14.65
C LEU A 103 6.08 -5.01 -13.88
N HIS A 104 6.00 -3.89 -13.16
CA HIS A 104 7.09 -3.45 -12.29
C HIS A 104 7.26 -4.43 -11.11
N PRO A 105 8.49 -4.75 -10.68
CA PRO A 105 8.68 -5.53 -9.45
C PRO A 105 8.06 -4.81 -8.24
N ASN A 106 7.51 -5.56 -7.28
CA ASN A 106 6.92 -5.02 -6.04
C ASN A 106 5.78 -4.02 -6.29
N CYS A 107 4.79 -4.42 -7.10
CA CYS A 107 3.57 -3.65 -7.32
C CYS A 107 2.34 -4.43 -6.84
N LEU A 108 1.29 -3.68 -6.52
CA LEU A 108 -0.04 -4.26 -6.35
C LEU A 108 -0.68 -4.36 -7.73
N ILE A 109 -1.15 -5.54 -8.08
CA ILE A 109 -2.00 -5.77 -9.24
C ILE A 109 -3.42 -5.96 -8.77
N GLN A 110 -4.36 -5.29 -9.41
CA GLN A 110 -5.76 -5.34 -9.03
C GLN A 110 -6.63 -5.53 -10.27
N GLU A 111 -7.75 -6.19 -10.11
CA GLU A 111 -8.83 -6.18 -11.11
C GLU A 111 -9.23 -4.74 -11.44
N TYR A 112 -9.34 -4.44 -12.74
CA TYR A 112 -9.81 -3.16 -13.21
C TYR A 112 -11.33 -3.19 -13.35
N LEU A 113 -12.02 -2.39 -12.52
CA LEU A 113 -13.46 -2.21 -12.63
C LEU A 113 -13.76 -1.30 -13.83
N GLN A 114 -14.53 -1.81 -14.80
CA GLN A 114 -15.04 -1.05 -15.94
C GLN A 114 -16.31 -0.28 -15.60
#